data_AF-I2J3W8-F1
#
_entry.id   AF-I2J3W8-F1
#
_cell.length_a   1.000
_cell.length_b   1.000
_cell.length_c   1.000
_cell.angle_alpha   90.00
_cell.angle_beta   90.00
_cell.angle_gamma   90.00
#
_symmetry.space_group_name_H-M   'P 1'
#
loop_
_entity.id
_entity.type
_entity.pdbx_description
1 polymer ?
#
loop_
_entity_poly.entity_id
_entity_poly.type
_entity_poly.pdbx_seq_one_letter_code
_entity_poly.pdbx_strand_id
1 'polypeptide(L)'
;MFVTAFGDIITWEENEFVGIVKYNLQDCDIIIKSLKYFLQYLDNSYVTDNFELDLYRQAVSKHGALSYNQCFGFVPLLALGGFKDVDYMDKVKVLEHIYLMYQLTGGVFDD
;
A
#
# COMPACT_ATOMS: atom_id res chain seq x y z
N MET A 1 -8.52 -8.38 6.22
CA MET A 1 -7.44 -7.37 6.09
C MET A 1 -6.40 -7.91 5.13
N PHE A 2 -5.98 -7.11 4.17
CA PHE A 2 -4.94 -7.46 3.19
C PHE A 2 -3.87 -6.36 3.18
N VAL A 3 -2.70 -6.62 2.58
CA VAL A 3 -1.63 -5.63 2.42
C VAL A 3 -1.14 -5.63 0.98
N THR A 4 -0.95 -4.45 0.40
CA THR A 4 -0.41 -4.29 -0.96
C THR A 4 1.10 -4.55 -1.01
N ALA A 5 1.67 -4.63 -2.21
CA ALA A 5 3.11 -4.72 -2.39
C ALA A 5 3.88 -3.47 -1.92
N PHE A 6 3.20 -2.38 -1.57
CA PHE A 6 3.80 -1.13 -1.10
C PHE A 6 3.51 -0.84 0.39
N GLY A 7 2.94 -1.82 1.11
CA GLY A 7 2.67 -1.68 2.54
C GLY A 7 1.38 -0.92 2.88
N ASP A 8 0.48 -0.71 1.91
CA ASP A 8 -0.84 -0.15 2.17
C ASP A 8 -1.76 -1.22 2.75
N ILE A 9 -2.56 -0.86 3.76
CA ILE A 9 -3.48 -1.80 4.43
C ILE A 9 -4.86 -1.68 3.80
N ILE A 10 -5.38 -2.80 3.30
CA ILE A 10 -6.77 -2.90 2.83
C ILE A 10 -7.64 -3.42 3.98
N THR A 11 -8.60 -2.60 4.38
CA THR A 11 -9.53 -2.84 5.50
C THR A 11 -10.89 -3.27 4.96
N TRP A 12 -11.64 -4.01 5.78
CA TRP A 12 -13.06 -4.25 5.54
C TRP A 12 -13.80 -3.76 6.77
N GLU A 13 -14.59 -2.71 6.59
CA GLU A 13 -15.12 -1.88 7.67
C GLU A 13 -16.64 -2.01 7.73
N GLU A 14 -17.14 -2.29 8.94
CA GLU A 14 -18.56 -2.36 9.30
C GLU A 14 -19.43 -3.26 8.39
N ASN A 15 -18.81 -4.24 7.72
CA ASN A 15 -19.43 -5.02 6.64
C ASN A 15 -19.91 -4.20 5.43
N GLU A 16 -19.58 -2.92 5.36
CA GLU A 16 -20.14 -1.97 4.41
C GLU A 16 -19.11 -1.52 3.35
N PHE A 17 -17.87 -1.23 3.75
CA PHE A 17 -16.87 -0.64 2.86
C PHE A 17 -15.55 -1.42 2.87
N VAL A 18 -14.86 -1.41 1.74
CA VAL A 18 -13.45 -1.78 1.66
C VAL A 18 -12.65 -0.50 1.53
N GLY A 19 -11.82 -0.22 2.53
CA GLY A 19 -10.94 0.93 2.59
C GLY A 19 -9.49 0.58 2.29
N ILE A 20 -8.68 1.61 2.08
CA ILE A 20 -7.22 1.50 1.97
C ILE A 20 -6.55 2.58 2.82
N VAL A 21 -5.55 2.19 3.59
CA VAL A 21 -4.71 3.07 4.40
C VAL A 21 -3.30 3.09 3.80
N LYS A 22 -2.91 4.23 3.24
CA LYS A 22 -1.64 4.43 2.54
C LYS A 22 -0.64 5.15 3.45
N TYR A 23 0.06 4.41 4.30
CA TYR A 23 1.01 4.97 5.27
C TYR A 23 2.11 5.83 4.63
N ASN A 24 2.59 5.44 3.45
CA ASN A 24 3.61 6.18 2.71
C ASN A 24 3.16 7.58 2.29
N LEU A 25 1.84 7.77 2.08
CA LEU A 25 1.23 9.03 1.64
C LEU A 25 0.48 9.74 2.76
N GLN A 26 0.34 9.11 3.93
CA GLN A 26 -0.51 9.58 5.03
C GLN A 26 -1.94 9.88 4.57
N ASP A 27 -2.50 8.96 3.79
CA ASP A 27 -3.80 9.10 3.14
C ASP A 27 -4.65 7.84 3.37
N CYS A 28 -5.97 8.00 3.44
CA CYS A 28 -6.91 6.90 3.49
C CYS A 28 -8.13 7.19 2.62
N ASP A 29 -8.66 6.14 1.99
CA ASP A 29 -9.79 6.28 1.07
C ASP A 29 -10.66 5.02 1.06
N ILE A 30 -11.90 5.17 0.61
CA ILE A 30 -12.83 4.06 0.37
C ILE A 30 -12.66 3.59 -1.08
N ILE A 31 -12.22 2.36 -1.26
CA ILE A 31 -12.12 1.76 -2.61
C ILE A 31 -13.51 1.45 -3.15
N ILE A 32 -14.35 0.76 -2.36
CA ILE A 32 -15.64 0.26 -2.84
C ILE A 32 -16.60 -0.07 -1.70
N LYS A 33 -17.90 0.10 -1.95
CA LYS A 33 -18.97 -0.37 -1.07
C LYS A 33 -19.14 -1.88 -1.27
N SER A 34 -18.88 -2.70 -0.25
CA SER A 34 -18.93 -4.17 -0.19
C SER A 34 -17.67 -4.93 -0.61
N LEU A 35 -17.22 -5.82 0.29
CA LEU A 35 -16.18 -6.82 0.02
C LEU A 35 -16.54 -7.75 -1.15
N LYS A 36 -17.81 -8.07 -1.34
CA LYS A 36 -18.24 -8.91 -2.47
C LYS A 36 -17.90 -8.25 -3.80
N TYR A 37 -18.21 -6.96 -3.94
CA TYR A 37 -17.92 -6.23 -5.16
C TYR A 37 -16.41 -5.99 -5.32
N PHE A 38 -15.68 -5.74 -4.22
CA PHE A 38 -14.22 -5.67 -4.25
C PHE A 38 -13.62 -6.92 -4.91
N LEU A 39 -14.02 -8.11 -4.44
CA LEU A 39 -13.53 -9.38 -4.98
C LEU A 39 -13.98 -9.62 -6.42
N GLN A 40 -15.20 -9.20 -6.78
CA GLN A 40 -15.73 -9.34 -8.14
C GLN A 40 -15.00 -8.44 -9.15
N TYR A 41 -14.52 -7.28 -8.72
CA TYR A 41 -13.92 -6.26 -9.57
C TYR A 41 -12.39 -6.16 -9.42
N LEU A 42 -11.71 -7.18 -8.89
CA LEU A 42 -10.26 -7.16 -8.66
C LEU A 42 -9.43 -6.83 -9.92
N ASP A 43 -9.91 -7.23 -11.09
CA ASP A 43 -9.24 -6.97 -12.38
C ASP A 43 -9.84 -5.77 -13.14
N ASN A 44 -10.71 -4.99 -12.50
CA ASN A 44 -11.34 -3.81 -13.07
C ASN A 44 -10.57 -2.54 -12.66
N SER A 45 -10.43 -1.57 -13.56
CA SER A 45 -9.76 -0.29 -13.30
C SER A 45 -10.28 0.43 -12.06
N TYR A 46 -11.59 0.34 -11.80
CA TYR A 46 -12.20 0.88 -10.59
C TYR A 46 -11.51 0.43 -9.29
N VAL A 47 -11.03 -0.81 -9.23
CA VAL A 47 -10.25 -1.33 -8.11
C VAL A 47 -8.75 -1.18 -8.36
N THR A 48 -8.25 -1.56 -9.53
CA THR A 48 -6.81 -1.64 -9.79
C THR A 48 -6.08 -0.30 -9.81
N ASP A 49 -6.79 0.80 -10.09
CA ASP A 49 -6.22 2.14 -10.09
C ASP A 49 -5.72 2.56 -8.69
N ASN A 50 -6.14 1.86 -7.63
CA ASN A 50 -5.66 2.06 -6.26
C ASN A 50 -4.31 1.40 -5.95
N PHE A 51 -3.76 0.56 -6.83
CA PHE A 51 -2.64 -0.36 -6.50
C PHE A 51 -1.32 -0.08 -7.23
N GLU A 52 -1.25 0.98 -8.05
CA GLU A 52 -0.02 1.39 -8.75
C GLU A 52 0.67 0.24 -9.52
N LEU A 53 -0.12 -0.51 -10.29
CA LEU A 53 0.34 -1.75 -10.92
C LEU A 53 1.57 -1.58 -11.84
N ASP A 54 1.72 -0.43 -12.48
CA ASP A 54 2.91 -0.14 -13.32
C ASP A 54 4.18 0.03 -12.49
N LEU A 55 4.09 0.71 -11.34
CA LEU A 55 5.21 0.84 -10.41
C LEU A 55 5.55 -0.53 -9.80
N TYR A 56 4.54 -1.34 -9.48
CA TYR A 56 4.73 -2.70 -8.99
C TYR A 56 5.49 -3.57 -10.00
N ARG A 57 5.10 -3.55 -11.27
CA ARG A 57 5.78 -4.30 -12.34
C ARG A 57 7.24 -3.87 -12.49
N GLN A 58 7.52 -2.56 -12.42
CA GLN A 58 8.87 -2.03 -12.44
C GLN A 58 9.69 -2.53 -11.23
N ALA A 59 9.11 -2.47 -10.03
CA ALA A 59 9.77 -2.92 -8.80
C ALA A 59 10.08 -4.41 -8.82
N VAL A 60 9.14 -5.26 -9.25
CA VAL A 60 9.39 -6.70 -9.42
C VAL A 60 10.46 -6.97 -10.47
N SER A 61 10.46 -6.23 -11.59
CA SER A 61 11.48 -6.37 -12.64
C SER A 61 12.89 -6.06 -12.12
N LYS A 62 13.03 -4.99 -11.33
CA LYS A 62 14.32 -4.52 -10.81
C LYS A 62 14.81 -5.31 -9.60
N HIS A 63 13.94 -5.48 -8.61
CA HIS A 63 14.30 -6.01 -7.29
C HIS A 63 13.97 -7.51 -7.15
N GLY A 64 13.17 -8.06 -8.06
CA GLY A 64 12.63 -9.43 -8.00
C GLY A 64 11.36 -9.54 -7.16
N ALA A 65 10.74 -10.72 -7.16
CA ALA A 65 9.51 -10.98 -6.41
C ALA A 65 9.69 -10.83 -4.88
N LEU A 66 8.62 -10.42 -4.20
CA LEU A 66 8.55 -10.30 -2.74
C LEU A 66 8.32 -11.67 -2.08
N SER A 67 8.88 -11.88 -0.88
CA SER A 67 8.36 -12.93 0.00
C SER A 67 7.03 -12.51 0.63
N TYR A 68 6.29 -13.47 1.21
CA TYR A 68 4.96 -13.24 1.78
C TYR A 68 4.89 -12.08 2.79
N ASN A 69 5.95 -11.87 3.57
CA ASN A 69 6.03 -10.86 4.61
C ASN A 69 6.82 -9.60 4.19
N GLN A 70 7.06 -9.41 2.90
CA GLN A 70 7.79 -8.26 2.36
C GLN A 70 6.88 -7.31 1.57
N CYS A 71 7.27 -6.04 1.56
CA CYS A 71 6.80 -5.02 0.63
C CYS A 71 7.99 -4.24 0.06
N PHE A 72 7.75 -3.49 -1.01
CA PHE A 72 8.67 -2.47 -1.49
C PHE A 72 8.47 -1.20 -0.66
N GLY A 73 9.50 -0.80 0.08
CA GLY A 73 9.52 0.44 0.85
C GLY A 73 10.49 1.45 0.22
N PHE A 74 10.13 2.73 0.25
CA PHE A 74 11.00 3.79 -0.24
C PHE A 74 12.18 4.06 0.71
N VAL A 75 13.37 4.27 0.16
CA VAL A 75 14.60 4.55 0.90
C VAL A 75 15.29 5.81 0.32
N PRO A 76 15.27 6.94 1.04
CA PRO A 76 14.62 7.16 2.34
C PRO A 76 13.10 7.13 2.24
N LEU A 77 12.41 7.02 3.38
CA LEU A 77 10.95 7.06 3.45
C LEU A 77 10.41 8.34 2.81
N LEU A 78 9.24 8.29 2.16
CA LEU A 78 8.60 9.46 1.57
C LEU A 78 8.32 10.56 2.61
N ALA A 79 7.90 10.16 3.81
CA ALA A 79 7.71 11.07 4.95
C ALA A 79 8.98 11.82 5.38
N LEU A 80 10.17 11.35 4.97
CA LEU A 80 11.47 11.98 5.23
C LEU A 80 12.07 12.65 3.98
N GLY A 81 11.26 12.92 2.95
CA GLY A 81 11.70 13.55 1.70
C GLY A 81 12.24 12.58 0.65
N GLY A 82 11.88 11.29 0.74
CA GLY A 82 12.20 10.30 -0.29
C GLY A 82 11.52 10.54 -1.63
N PHE A 83 11.97 9.80 -2.64
CA PHE A 83 11.45 9.90 -4.01
C PHE A 83 10.58 8.70 -4.33
N LYS A 84 9.43 8.97 -4.95
CA LYS A 84 8.53 7.93 -5.45
C LYS A 84 9.03 7.37 -6.78
N ASP A 85 10.10 6.59 -6.72
CA ASP A 85 10.79 6.04 -7.87
C ASP A 85 11.34 4.64 -7.55
N VAL A 86 11.29 3.73 -8.52
CA VAL A 86 11.71 2.34 -8.39
C VAL A 86 13.19 2.19 -8.02
N ASP A 87 14.01 3.19 -8.38
CA ASP A 87 15.43 3.23 -8.07
C ASP A 87 15.71 3.49 -6.59
N TYR A 88 14.72 4.03 -5.88
CA TYR A 88 14.80 4.39 -4.46
C TYR A 88 13.90 3.49 -3.61
N MET A 89 13.81 2.21 -3.96
CA MET A 89 13.08 1.19 -3.21
C MET A 89 13.99 0.07 -2.72
N ASP A 90 13.60 -0.56 -1.62
CA ASP A 90 14.16 -1.82 -1.15
C ASP A 90 13.05 -2.79 -0.68
N LYS A 91 13.36 -4.09 -0.62
CA LYS A 91 12.46 -5.09 -0.04
C LYS A 91 12.59 -5.06 1.48
N VAL A 92 11.57 -4.53 2.13
CA VAL A 92 11.49 -4.42 3.58
C VAL A 92 10.42 -5.35 4.11
N LYS A 93 10.49 -5.66 5.41
CA LYS A 93 9.43 -6.42 6.07
C LYS A 93 8.23 -5.53 6.34
N VAL A 94 7.04 -6.02 6.02
CA VAL A 94 5.79 -5.25 6.07
C VAL A 94 5.53 -4.66 7.46
N LEU A 95 5.59 -5.49 8.51
CA LEU A 95 5.21 -5.08 9.86
C LEU A 95 6.17 -4.02 10.40
N GLU A 96 7.48 -4.24 10.25
CA GLU A 96 8.51 -3.30 10.67
C GLU A 96 8.43 -1.98 9.88
N HIS A 97 8.13 -2.04 8.58
CA HIS A 97 7.97 -0.86 7.73
C HIS A 97 6.78 0.00 8.18
N ILE A 98 5.61 -0.62 8.40
CA ILE A 98 4.41 0.09 8.89
C ILE A 98 4.66 0.67 10.29
N TYR A 99 5.28 -0.09 11.20
CA TYR A 99 5.59 0.39 12.54
C TYR A 99 6.54 1.60 12.51
N LEU A 100 7.58 1.54 11.67
CA LEU A 100 8.51 2.65 11.49
C LEU A 100 7.78 3.90 10.97
N MET A 101 6.92 3.77 9.96
CA MET A 101 6.12 4.88 9.45
C MET A 101 5.22 5.46 10.55
N TYR A 102 4.49 4.60 11.27
CA TYR A 102 3.62 5.03 12.36
C TYR A 102 4.37 5.82 13.46
N GLN A 103 5.55 5.35 13.87
CA GLN A 103 6.36 6.05 14.87
C GLN A 103 6.86 7.43 14.39
N LEU A 104 7.06 7.59 13.08
CA LEU A 104 7.56 8.84 12.49
C LEU A 104 6.43 9.84 12.17
N THR A 105 5.25 9.36 11.78
CA THR A 105 4.15 10.22 11.32
C THR A 105 3.02 10.36 12.33
N GLY A 106 2.93 9.49 13.34
CA GLY A 106 1.83 9.48 14.32
C GLY A 106 0.57 8.76 13.83
N GLY A 107 0.58 8.17 12.63
CA GLY A 107 -0.57 7.51 12.02
C GLY A 107 -0.91 8.07 10.64
N VAL A 108 -2.06 7.63 10.12
CA VAL A 108 -2.76 8.25 8.99
C VAL A 108 -3.94 9.01 9.60
N PHE A 109 -4.02 10.32 9.34
CA PHE A 109 -5.10 11.16 9.86
C PHE A 109 -6.33 11.01 8.97
N ASP A 110 -7.48 10.83 9.60
CA ASP A 110 -8.81 10.90 8.96
C ASP A 110 -9.40 12.22 9.50
N ASP A 111 -9.49 13.25 8.66
CA ASP A 111 -10.09 14.55 9.02
C ASP A 111 -11.62 14.46 9.12
#